data_AF-A0A2V6K4R0-F1
#
_entry.id   AF-A0A2V6K4R0-F1
#
_cell.length_a   1.000
_cell.length_b   1.000
_cell.length_c   1.000
_cell.angle_alpha   90.00
_cell.angle_beta   90.00
_cell.angle_gamma   90.00
#
_symmetry.space_group_name_H-M   'P 1'
#
loop_
_entity.id
_entity.type
_entity.pdbx_description
1 polymer ?
#
loop_
_entity_poly.entity_id
_entity_poly.type
_entity_poly.pdbx_seq_one_letter_code
_entity_poly.pdbx_strand_id
1 'polypeptide(L)'
;MDELLVRGMRMILAKFMKDSVVRGCLLQLLYERRSEGSLPFGQGEQAVPAPGGINRRDWLRAVAQLSEYRLIDWTPLEDHSGMGLLSGFAKINDFGVEVLEGRLEPPVSISIDKSRRTRVSKREQPSIAQQRAITEALENVLTAIEQADVSEQERNKAKSLLRKLLSGKAAAKVLGAGARSLVAKHFKG
;
A
#
# COMPACT_ATOMS: atom_id res chain seq x y z
N MET A 1 -13.10 15.82 -43.41
CA MET A 1 -12.64 14.66 -42.60
C MET A 1 -13.86 13.79 -42.36
N ASP A 2 -13.74 12.50 -42.66
CA ASP A 2 -14.83 11.54 -42.74
C ASP A 2 -15.34 11.14 -41.35
N GLU A 3 -16.64 11.25 -41.10
CA GLU A 3 -17.29 11.05 -39.80
C GLU A 3 -17.13 9.61 -39.28
N LEU A 4 -17.02 8.65 -40.22
CA LEU A 4 -16.71 7.25 -39.93
C LEU A 4 -15.30 7.08 -39.33
N LEU A 5 -14.33 7.87 -39.79
CA LEU A 5 -12.94 7.81 -39.35
C LEU A 5 -12.80 8.37 -37.92
N VAL A 6 -13.48 9.49 -37.62
CA VAL A 6 -13.54 10.08 -36.27
C VAL A 6 -14.19 9.13 -35.28
N ARG A 7 -15.30 8.47 -35.66
CA ARG A 7 -15.98 7.48 -34.82
C ARG A 7 -15.11 6.24 -34.57
N GLY A 8 -14.40 5.75 -35.59
CA GLY A 8 -13.45 4.65 -35.45
C GLY A 8 -12.32 4.95 -34.46
N MET A 9 -11.71 6.14 -34.57
CA MET A 9 -10.66 6.58 -33.66
C MET A 9 -11.15 6.70 -32.21
N ARG A 10 -12.36 7.24 -31.99
CA ARG A 10 -12.96 7.34 -30.65
C ARG A 10 -13.16 5.96 -30.00
N MET A 11 -13.62 4.98 -30.77
CA MET A 11 -13.81 3.60 -30.28
C MET A 11 -12.49 2.94 -29.89
N ILE A 12 -11.44 3.15 -30.70
CA ILE A 12 -10.09 2.63 -30.43
C ILE A 12 -9.54 3.27 -29.14
N LEU A 13 -9.60 4.60 -29.03
CA LEU A 13 -9.14 5.32 -27.83
C LEU A 13 -9.88 4.88 -26.57
N ALA A 14 -11.22 4.73 -26.63
CA ALA A 14 -12.01 4.26 -25.48
C ALA A 14 -11.62 2.84 -25.04
N LYS A 15 -11.33 1.96 -25.99
CA LYS A 15 -10.83 0.61 -25.70
C LYS A 15 -9.44 0.65 -25.06
N PHE A 16 -8.52 1.44 -25.62
CA PHE A 16 -7.18 1.62 -25.05
C PHE A 16 -7.22 2.18 -23.63
N MET A 17 -8.08 3.16 -23.37
CA MET A 17 -8.32 3.71 -22.03
C MET A 17 -8.87 2.66 -21.07
N LYS A 18 -9.81 1.82 -21.52
CA LYS A 18 -10.33 0.73 -20.69
C LYS A 18 -9.21 -0.25 -20.32
N ASP A 19 -8.42 -0.66 -21.30
CA ASP A 19 -7.33 -1.62 -21.09
C ASP A 19 -6.23 -1.03 -20.18
N SER A 20 -5.91 0.26 -20.30
CA SER A 20 -4.93 0.93 -19.44
C SER A 20 -5.42 1.07 -18.00
N VAL A 21 -6.72 1.28 -17.79
CA VAL A 21 -7.35 1.30 -16.47
C VAL A 21 -7.31 -0.08 -15.83
N VAL A 22 -7.61 -1.16 -16.58
CA VAL A 22 -7.55 -2.53 -16.04
C VAL A 22 -6.12 -2.88 -15.62
N ARG A 23 -5.11 -2.58 -16.46
CA ARG A 23 -3.69 -2.76 -16.10
C ARG A 23 -3.30 -1.97 -14.85
N GLY A 24 -3.73 -0.71 -14.75
CA GLY A 24 -3.45 0.14 -13.59
C GLY A 24 -4.08 -0.38 -12.31
N CYS A 25 -5.33 -0.85 -12.39
CA CYS A 25 -6.03 -1.46 -11.27
C CYS A 25 -5.31 -2.73 -10.78
N LEU A 26 -4.90 -3.61 -11.70
CA LEU A 26 -4.16 -4.83 -11.37
C LEU A 26 -2.80 -4.54 -10.74
N LEU A 27 -2.02 -3.63 -11.33
CA LEU A 27 -0.71 -3.25 -10.81
C LEU A 27 -0.81 -2.61 -9.41
N GLN A 28 -1.82 -1.76 -9.20
CA GLN A 28 -2.11 -1.16 -7.89
C GLN A 28 -2.47 -2.22 -6.84
N LEU A 29 -3.32 -3.20 -7.18
CA LEU A 29 -3.68 -4.30 -6.28
C LEU A 29 -2.43 -5.09 -5.85
N LEU A 30 -1.59 -5.49 -6.82
CA LEU A 30 -0.37 -6.25 -6.54
C LEU A 30 0.62 -5.45 -5.68
N TYR A 31 0.68 -4.13 -5.87
CA TYR A 31 1.46 -3.26 -5.02
C TYR A 31 0.92 -3.17 -3.60
N GLU A 32 -0.38 -2.98 -3.42
CA GLU A 32 -1.00 -2.89 -2.09
C GLU A 32 -0.83 -4.17 -1.28
N ARG A 33 -0.86 -5.33 -1.95
CA ARG A 33 -0.73 -6.66 -1.35
C ARG A 33 0.67 -7.26 -1.46
N ARG A 34 1.68 -6.46 -1.81
CA ARG A 34 3.07 -6.95 -2.05
C ARG A 34 3.70 -7.67 -0.85
N SER A 35 3.25 -7.39 0.37
CA SER A 35 3.71 -8.09 1.58
C SER A 35 3.14 -9.49 1.76
N GLU A 36 2.09 -9.86 1.02
CA GLU A 36 1.44 -11.17 1.09
C GLU A 36 2.14 -12.23 0.22
N GLY A 37 3.12 -11.83 -0.59
CA GLY A 37 3.78 -12.70 -1.56
C GLY A 37 3.02 -12.78 -2.87
N SER A 38 3.14 -13.91 -3.57
CA SER A 38 2.52 -14.10 -4.89
C SER A 38 1.03 -14.41 -4.77
N LEU A 39 0.20 -13.67 -5.48
CA LEU A 39 -1.25 -13.84 -5.48
C LEU A 39 -1.71 -14.77 -6.60
N PRO A 40 -2.68 -15.68 -6.35
CA PRO A 40 -3.21 -16.58 -7.37
C PRO A 40 -4.16 -15.86 -8.34
N PHE A 41 -4.06 -16.18 -9.62
CA PHE A 41 -4.97 -15.78 -10.70
C PHE A 41 -5.36 -17.01 -11.51
N GLY A 42 -6.53 -16.96 -12.16
CA GLY A 42 -7.04 -18.06 -12.96
C GLY A 42 -8.34 -18.64 -12.43
N GLN A 43 -8.49 -19.96 -12.50
CA GLN A 43 -9.76 -20.67 -12.25
C GLN A 43 -9.92 -21.21 -10.81
N GLY A 44 -8.88 -21.14 -9.97
CA GLY A 44 -8.94 -21.68 -8.60
C GLY A 44 -9.87 -20.88 -7.68
N GLU A 45 -10.45 -21.53 -6.67
CA GLU A 45 -11.33 -20.87 -5.68
C GLU A 45 -10.65 -19.71 -4.94
N GLN A 46 -9.33 -19.79 -4.78
CA GLN A 46 -8.53 -18.75 -4.13
C GLN A 46 -8.09 -17.64 -5.10
N ALA A 47 -8.38 -17.76 -6.40
CA ALA A 47 -7.95 -16.79 -7.39
C ALA A 47 -8.53 -15.41 -7.11
N VAL A 48 -7.69 -14.38 -7.26
CA VAL A 48 -8.11 -12.99 -7.06
C VAL A 48 -9.21 -12.64 -8.08
N PRO A 49 -10.44 -12.33 -7.63
CA PRO A 49 -11.53 -12.01 -8.53
C PRO A 49 -11.30 -10.66 -9.21
N ALA A 50 -11.86 -10.50 -10.41
CA ALA A 50 -11.89 -9.20 -11.07
C ALA A 50 -12.77 -8.23 -10.28
N PRO A 51 -12.34 -6.97 -10.05
CA PRO A 51 -13.18 -5.95 -9.45
C PRO A 51 -14.46 -5.69 -10.26
N GLY A 52 -15.50 -5.18 -9.59
CA GLY A 52 -16.78 -4.86 -10.23
C GLY A 52 -16.62 -3.99 -11.49
N GLY A 53 -17.28 -4.37 -12.57
CA GLY A 53 -17.21 -3.68 -13.87
C GLY A 53 -16.06 -4.13 -14.79
N ILE A 54 -15.12 -4.95 -14.31
CA ILE A 54 -14.07 -5.58 -15.12
C ILE A 54 -14.45 -7.05 -15.32
N ASN A 55 -14.50 -7.51 -16.57
CA ASN A 55 -14.75 -8.93 -16.83
C ASN A 55 -13.47 -9.75 -16.62
N ARG A 56 -13.65 -11.04 -16.29
CA ARG A 56 -12.55 -11.97 -15.98
C ARG A 56 -11.52 -12.09 -17.11
N ARG A 57 -11.94 -12.04 -18.37
CA ARG A 57 -11.03 -12.15 -19.52
C ARG A 57 -10.09 -10.96 -19.62
N ASP A 58 -10.62 -9.74 -19.49
CA ASP A 58 -9.83 -8.51 -19.54
C ASP A 58 -8.88 -8.43 -18.33
N TRP A 59 -9.33 -8.90 -17.17
CA TRP A 59 -8.50 -9.03 -15.97
C TRP A 59 -7.30 -9.95 -16.17
N LEU A 60 -7.51 -11.17 -16.66
CA LEU A 60 -6.42 -12.12 -16.92
C LEU A 60 -5.53 -11.69 -18.09
N ARG A 61 -6.09 -11.01 -19.11
CA ARG A 61 -5.29 -10.40 -20.18
C ARG A 61 -4.35 -9.33 -19.63
N ALA A 62 -4.79 -8.52 -18.67
CA ALA A 62 -3.92 -7.54 -18.03
C ALA A 62 -2.77 -8.20 -17.27
N VAL A 63 -2.97 -9.37 -16.65
CA VAL A 63 -1.88 -10.15 -16.04
C VAL A 63 -0.83 -10.51 -17.09
N ALA A 64 -1.25 -11.11 -18.20
CA ALA A 64 -0.34 -11.47 -19.29
C ALA A 64 0.44 -10.26 -19.82
N GLN A 65 -0.24 -9.14 -20.07
CA GLN A 65 0.40 -7.92 -20.55
C GLN A 65 1.40 -7.34 -19.55
N LEU A 66 1.04 -7.23 -18.27
CA LEU A 66 1.96 -6.71 -17.26
C LEU A 66 3.21 -7.62 -17.12
N SER A 67 3.04 -8.94 -17.28
CA SER A 67 4.15 -9.88 -17.29
C SER A 67 5.04 -9.74 -18.52
N GLU A 68 4.45 -9.61 -19.71
CA GLU A 68 5.14 -9.37 -20.99
C GLU A 68 6.03 -8.12 -20.91
N TYR A 69 5.51 -7.04 -20.30
CA TYR A 69 6.24 -5.80 -20.07
C TYR A 69 7.08 -5.79 -18.79
N ARG A 70 7.25 -6.95 -18.12
CA ARG A 70 8.09 -7.15 -16.94
C ARG A 70 7.75 -6.26 -15.74
N LEU A 71 6.51 -5.81 -15.63
CA LEU A 71 6.02 -5.04 -14.47
C LEU A 71 5.63 -5.96 -13.30
N ILE A 72 5.45 -7.25 -13.57
CA ILE A 72 5.15 -8.28 -12.59
C ILE A 72 5.98 -9.53 -12.91
N ASP A 73 6.26 -10.32 -11.88
CA ASP A 73 6.73 -11.68 -12.06
C ASP A 73 5.52 -12.61 -12.11
N TRP A 74 5.46 -13.46 -13.14
CA TRP A 74 4.41 -14.45 -13.35
C TRP A 74 4.97 -15.85 -13.25
N THR A 75 4.31 -16.70 -12.46
CA THR A 75 4.60 -18.13 -12.36
C THR A 75 3.37 -18.89 -12.81
N PRO A 76 3.39 -19.52 -14.00
CA PRO A 76 2.23 -20.28 -14.48
C PRO A 76 1.96 -21.48 -13.56
N LEU A 77 0.69 -21.79 -13.37
CA LEU A 77 0.28 -23.05 -12.74
C LEU A 77 0.15 -24.08 -13.85
N GLU A 78 1.05 -25.06 -13.87
CA GLU A 78 0.92 -26.21 -14.74
C GLU A 78 -0.24 -27.07 -14.23
N ASP A 79 -1.35 -27.09 -14.96
CA ASP A 79 -2.30 -28.18 -14.84
C ASP A 79 -2.11 -29.13 -16.03
N HIS A 80 -2.29 -30.42 -15.77
CA HIS A 80 -2.19 -31.46 -16.78
C HIS A 80 -3.42 -31.48 -17.72
N SER A 81 -4.25 -30.43 -17.70
CA SER A 81 -5.54 -30.36 -18.41
C SER A 81 -5.45 -29.66 -19.77
N GLY A 82 -4.31 -29.02 -20.08
CA GLY A 82 -4.14 -28.28 -21.34
C GLY A 82 -4.95 -26.97 -21.41
N MET A 83 -5.66 -26.59 -20.34
CA MET A 83 -6.32 -25.27 -20.21
C MET A 83 -5.39 -24.19 -19.66
N GLY A 84 -4.09 -24.47 -19.63
CA GLY A 84 -3.02 -23.56 -19.26
C GLY A 84 -2.85 -22.43 -20.26
N LEU A 85 -3.62 -21.35 -20.11
CA LEU A 85 -3.21 -20.08 -20.69
C LEU A 85 -3.09 -18.94 -19.68
N LEU A 86 -3.83 -18.92 -18.56
CA LEU A 86 -3.82 -17.77 -17.64
C LEU A 86 -4.07 -18.12 -16.15
N SER A 87 -3.78 -19.35 -15.73
CA SER A 87 -3.76 -19.70 -14.30
C SER A 87 -2.33 -19.69 -13.78
N GLY A 88 -2.12 -19.14 -12.58
CA GLY A 88 -0.77 -18.96 -12.03
C GLY A 88 -0.73 -17.96 -10.89
N PHE A 89 0.47 -17.62 -10.47
CA PHE A 89 0.73 -16.68 -9.39
C PHE A 89 1.45 -15.44 -9.92
N ALA A 90 1.01 -14.27 -9.48
CA ALA A 90 1.61 -12.99 -9.83
C ALA A 90 2.08 -12.24 -8.59
N LYS A 91 3.23 -11.57 -8.71
CA LYS A 91 3.68 -10.56 -7.73
C LYS A 91 4.23 -9.34 -8.48
N ILE A 92 4.06 -8.16 -7.91
CA ILE A 92 4.75 -6.97 -8.44
C ILE A 92 6.26 -7.13 -8.21
N ASN A 93 7.07 -6.71 -9.18
CA ASN A 93 8.53 -6.67 -9.05
C ASN A 93 9.03 -5.23 -8.89
N ASP A 94 10.33 -5.06 -8.71
CA ASP A 94 10.93 -3.75 -8.43
C ASP A 94 10.67 -2.73 -9.57
N PHE A 95 10.69 -3.19 -10.82
CA PHE A 95 10.37 -2.31 -11.96
C PHE A 95 8.91 -1.84 -11.93
N GLY A 96 7.97 -2.75 -11.66
CA GLY A 96 6.57 -2.41 -11.47
C GLY A 96 6.32 -1.44 -10.33
N VAL A 97 7.07 -1.58 -9.22
CA VAL A 97 7.03 -0.65 -8.08
C VAL A 97 7.48 0.74 -8.50
N GLU A 98 8.64 0.87 -9.13
CA GLU A 98 9.20 2.16 -9.56
C GLU A 98 8.27 2.88 -10.57
N VAL A 99 7.63 2.13 -11.47
CA VAL A 99 6.61 2.64 -12.40
C VAL A 99 5.36 3.12 -11.67
N LEU A 100 4.85 2.34 -10.72
CA LEU A 100 3.64 2.73 -9.98
C LEU A 100 3.88 3.98 -9.12
N GLU A 101 5.04 4.04 -8.45
CA GLU A 101 5.50 5.19 -7.67
C GLU A 101 5.80 6.42 -8.53
N GLY A 102 5.87 6.25 -9.86
CA GLY A 102 6.06 7.34 -10.82
C GLY A 102 7.51 7.82 -10.93
N ARG A 103 8.47 6.97 -10.55
CA ARG A 103 9.90 7.22 -10.69
C ARG A 103 10.40 6.80 -12.08
N LEU A 104 9.75 5.82 -12.70
CA LEU A 104 10.00 5.38 -14.08
C LEU A 104 8.73 5.46 -14.91
N GLU A 105 8.89 5.69 -16.22
CA GLU A 105 7.80 5.68 -17.17
C GLU A 105 7.38 4.24 -17.50
N PRO A 106 6.06 3.95 -17.57
CA PRO A 106 5.60 2.61 -17.90
C PRO A 106 5.88 2.28 -19.37
N PRO A 107 6.35 1.06 -19.68
CA PRO A 107 6.60 0.61 -21.07
C PRO A 107 5.30 0.35 -21.86
N VAL A 108 4.16 0.37 -21.19
CA VAL A 108 2.82 0.19 -21.75
C VAL A 108 1.88 1.22 -21.14
N SER A 109 0.83 1.63 -21.86
CA SER A 109 -0.14 2.59 -21.30
C SER A 109 -0.81 2.02 -20.04
N ILE A 110 -0.69 2.74 -18.92
CA ILE A 110 -1.30 2.37 -17.64
C ILE A 110 -1.96 3.62 -17.06
N SER A 111 -3.24 3.51 -16.69
CA SER A 111 -3.97 4.58 -16.03
C SER A 111 -4.00 4.29 -14.54
N ILE A 112 -3.18 5.01 -13.78
CA ILE A 112 -3.14 4.95 -12.32
C ILE A 112 -3.92 6.16 -11.81
N ASP A 113 -4.92 5.92 -10.96
CA ASP A 113 -5.57 6.98 -10.21
C ASP A 113 -4.55 7.62 -9.27
N LYS A 114 -3.99 8.76 -9.67
CA LYS A 114 -2.96 9.49 -8.91
C LYS A 114 -3.47 9.97 -7.55
N SER A 115 -4.79 10.02 -7.33
CA SER A 115 -5.36 10.32 -6.01
C SER A 115 -5.14 9.19 -5.00
N ARG A 116 -4.91 7.95 -5.47
CA ARG A 116 -4.51 6.80 -4.64
C ARG A 116 -3.01 6.67 -4.45
N ARG A 117 -2.19 7.31 -5.31
CA ARG A 117 -0.72 7.36 -5.19
C ARG A 117 -0.24 7.90 -3.84
N THR A 118 -1.03 8.77 -3.21
CA THR A 118 -0.73 9.39 -1.91
C THR A 118 -1.03 8.50 -0.69
N ARG A 119 -1.78 7.40 -0.83
CA ARG A 119 -2.11 6.53 0.32
C ARG A 119 -1.09 5.43 0.62
N VAL A 120 -0.27 5.04 -0.34
CA VAL A 120 0.52 3.79 -0.22
C VAL A 120 2.04 4.00 -0.20
N SER A 121 2.53 5.18 -0.59
CA SER A 121 3.96 5.52 -0.61
C SER A 121 4.44 6.32 0.61
N LYS A 122 3.59 6.49 1.63
CA LYS A 122 4.03 6.94 2.94
C LYS A 122 3.66 5.87 3.94
N ARG A 123 4.65 5.15 4.47
CA ARG A 123 4.62 4.78 5.88
C ARG A 123 4.48 6.13 6.57
N GLU A 124 3.24 6.57 6.84
CA GLU A 124 2.96 7.90 7.34
C GLU A 124 3.65 8.01 8.69
N GLN A 125 4.86 8.57 8.70
CA GLN A 125 5.28 9.32 9.86
C GLN A 125 4.17 10.35 10.08
N PRO A 126 3.60 10.42 11.29
CA PRO A 126 2.54 11.37 11.55
C PRO A 126 3.02 12.75 11.11
N SER A 127 2.14 13.53 10.49
CA SER A 127 2.42 14.95 10.23
C SER A 127 2.87 15.64 11.52
N ILE A 128 3.62 16.74 11.43
CA ILE A 128 4.08 17.49 12.62
C ILE A 128 2.91 17.82 13.56
N ALA A 129 1.73 18.14 12.99
CA ALA A 129 0.50 18.35 13.74
C ALA A 129 0.05 17.10 14.51
N GLN A 130 0.03 15.93 13.87
CA GLN A 130 -0.29 14.66 14.51
C GLN A 130 0.76 14.26 15.57
N GLN A 131 2.06 14.46 15.30
CA GLN A 131 3.12 14.19 16.29
C GLN A 131 2.93 15.05 17.54
N ARG A 132 2.56 16.34 17.36
CA ARG A 132 2.26 17.24 18.46
C ARG A 132 1.04 16.78 19.26
N ALA A 133 -0.06 16.43 18.58
CA ALA A 133 -1.27 15.93 19.24
C ALA A 133 -1.02 14.63 20.04
N ILE A 134 -0.24 13.70 19.49
CA ILE A 134 0.12 12.46 20.19
C ILE A 134 1.05 12.77 21.39
N THR A 135 1.99 13.71 21.22
CA THR A 135 2.88 14.14 22.32
C THR A 135 2.08 14.74 23.47
N GLU A 136 1.13 15.63 23.17
CA GLU A 136 0.25 16.27 24.15
C GLU A 136 -0.66 15.25 24.87
N ALA A 137 -1.25 14.31 24.13
CA ALA A 137 -2.05 13.23 24.72
C ALA A 137 -1.22 12.38 25.69
N LEU A 138 0.04 12.08 25.35
CA LEU A 138 0.93 11.30 26.19
C LEU A 138 1.39 12.07 27.43
N GLU A 139 1.55 13.38 27.31
CA GLU A 139 1.81 14.28 28.44
C GLU A 139 0.64 14.32 29.43
N ASN A 140 -0.59 14.33 28.92
CA ASN A 140 -1.80 14.25 29.75
C ASN A 140 -1.88 12.92 30.50
N VAL A 141 -1.53 11.80 29.85
CA VAL A 141 -1.45 10.48 30.51
C VAL A 141 -0.40 10.49 31.63
N LEU A 142 0.78 11.06 31.40
CA LEU A 142 1.83 11.18 32.43
C LEU A 142 1.34 11.99 33.63
N THR A 143 0.63 13.09 33.39
CA THR A 143 0.07 13.94 34.43
C THR A 143 -1.04 13.22 35.20
N ALA A 144 -1.91 12.48 34.51
CA ALA A 144 -2.97 11.69 35.14
C ALA A 144 -2.41 10.57 36.03
N ILE A 145 -1.32 9.91 35.61
CA ILE A 145 -0.63 8.92 36.45
C ILE A 145 -0.05 9.57 37.71
N GLU A 146 0.43 10.80 37.62
CA GLU A 146 0.96 11.52 38.78
C GLU A 146 -0.13 11.84 39.80
N GLN A 147 -1.28 12.27 39.32
CA GLN A 147 -2.43 12.68 40.13
C GLN A 147 -3.31 11.51 40.58
N ALA A 148 -3.08 10.30 40.04
CA ALA A 148 -3.86 9.13 40.40
C ALA A 148 -3.65 8.76 41.88
N ASP A 149 -4.76 8.48 42.55
CA ASP A 149 -4.79 7.98 43.93
C ASP A 149 -4.46 6.48 43.95
N VAL A 150 -3.17 6.19 43.75
CA VAL A 150 -2.59 4.84 43.73
C VAL A 150 -1.34 4.82 44.61
N SER A 151 -0.88 3.61 44.95
CA SER A 151 0.35 3.45 45.72
C SER A 151 1.56 4.02 44.96
N GLU A 152 2.57 4.51 45.70
CA GLU A 152 3.82 4.98 45.08
C GLU A 152 4.49 3.91 44.23
N GLN A 153 4.42 2.65 44.65
CA GLN A 153 5.00 1.54 43.92
C GLN A 153 4.32 1.34 42.56
N GLU A 154 2.99 1.43 42.49
CA GLU A 154 2.24 1.33 41.23
C GLU A 154 2.51 2.53 40.31
N ARG A 155 2.53 3.74 40.88
CA ARG A 155 2.88 4.97 40.16
C ARG A 155 4.27 4.86 39.53
N ASN A 156 5.26 4.41 40.29
CA ASN A 156 6.64 4.25 39.83
C ASN A 156 6.78 3.17 38.75
N LYS A 157 6.03 2.05 38.86
CA LYS A 157 6.00 1.02 37.81
C LYS A 157 5.41 1.55 36.51
N ALA A 158 4.27 2.25 36.58
CA ALA A 158 3.63 2.86 35.40
C ALA A 158 4.55 3.87 34.71
N LYS A 159 5.17 4.76 35.48
CA LYS A 159 6.20 5.69 35.01
C LYS A 159 7.36 4.97 34.31
N SER A 160 7.89 3.90 34.90
CA SER A 160 9.00 3.13 34.33
C SER A 160 8.66 2.52 32.97
N LEU A 161 7.45 1.97 32.82
CA LEU A 161 6.98 1.42 31.54
C LEU A 161 6.86 2.48 30.46
N LEU A 162 6.28 3.65 30.80
CA LEU A 162 6.17 4.76 29.87
C LEU A 162 7.54 5.32 29.48
N ARG A 163 8.49 5.42 30.42
CA ARG A 163 9.87 5.80 30.12
C ARG A 163 10.53 4.85 29.13
N LYS A 164 10.36 3.53 29.31
CA LYS A 164 10.89 2.51 28.39
C LYS A 164 10.27 2.64 27.00
N LEU A 165 8.96 2.84 26.92
CA LEU A 165 8.24 3.05 25.66
C LEU A 165 8.75 4.29 24.93
N LEU A 166 8.85 5.42 25.63
CA LEU A 166 9.34 6.70 25.09
C LEU A 166 10.81 6.65 24.65
N SER A 167 11.63 5.85 25.32
CA SER A 167 13.05 5.67 24.98
C SER A 167 13.28 4.69 23.80
N GLY A 168 12.23 4.01 23.35
CA GLY A 168 12.30 3.02 22.28
C GLY A 168 12.47 3.63 20.88
N LYS A 169 13.07 2.85 19.96
CA LYS A 169 13.21 3.23 18.54
C LYS A 169 11.87 3.52 17.86
N ALA A 170 10.80 2.86 18.29
CA ALA A 170 9.45 3.08 17.78
C ALA A 170 8.92 4.48 18.14
N ALA A 171 9.08 4.91 19.40
CA ALA A 171 8.68 6.24 19.84
C ALA A 171 9.47 7.34 19.13
N ALA A 172 10.78 7.16 18.93
CA ALA A 172 11.60 8.10 18.16
C ALA A 172 11.13 8.25 16.70
N LYS A 173 10.63 7.17 16.08
CA LYS A 173 10.10 7.20 14.71
C LYS A 173 8.72 7.87 14.60
N VAL A 174 7.90 7.78 15.65
CA VAL A 174 6.52 8.30 15.66
C VAL A 174 6.47 9.74 16.18
N LEU A 175 7.17 10.05 17.27
CA LEU A 175 7.07 11.33 17.98
C LEU A 175 8.23 12.29 17.66
N GLY A 176 9.26 11.82 16.95
CA GLY A 176 10.44 12.60 16.64
C GLY A 176 11.09 13.17 17.92
N ALA A 177 11.31 14.48 17.94
CA ALA A 177 11.86 15.19 19.09
C ALA A 177 10.92 15.20 20.32
N GLY A 178 9.60 15.01 20.12
CA GLY A 178 8.61 15.01 21.21
C GLY A 178 8.85 13.91 22.24
N ALA A 179 9.28 12.71 21.80
CA ALA A 179 9.63 11.63 22.71
C ALA A 179 10.78 12.02 23.67
N ARG A 180 11.82 12.67 23.14
CA ARG A 180 12.96 13.13 23.96
C ARG A 180 12.56 14.25 24.91
N SER A 181 11.70 15.18 24.46
CA SER A 181 11.16 16.25 25.29
C SER A 181 10.38 15.71 26.49
N LEU A 182 9.49 14.73 26.28
CA LEU A 182 8.72 14.11 27.35
C LEU A 182 9.61 13.38 28.36
N VAL A 183 10.62 12.65 27.88
CA VAL A 183 11.61 12.01 28.77
C VAL A 183 12.34 13.04 29.62
N ALA A 184 12.84 14.11 29.00
CA ALA A 184 13.57 15.17 29.68
C ALA A 184 12.69 15.99 30.64
N LYS A 185 11.38 16.09 30.40
CA LYS A 185 10.48 16.88 31.25
C LYS A 185 10.00 16.09 32.48
N HIS A 186 9.66 14.80 32.32
CA HIS A 186 8.98 14.03 33.35
C HIS A 186 9.84 12.95 34.03
N PHE A 187 11.01 12.63 33.47
CA PHE A 187 11.84 11.52 33.94
C PHE A 187 13.29 11.91 34.22
N LYS A 188 13.56 13.21 34.40
CA LYS A 188 14.82 13.66 35.00
C LYS A 188 14.92 13.06 36.40
N GLY A 189 16.01 12.33 36.63
CA GLY A 189 16.57 12.18 37.97
C GLY A 189 17.25 13.48 38.36
#